data_AF-A0A941BGA1-F1
#
_entry.id   AF-A0A941BGA1-F1
#
_cell.length_a   1.000
_cell.length_b   1.000
_cell.length_c   1.000
_cell.angle_alpha   90.00
_cell.angle_beta   90.00
_cell.angle_gamma   90.00
#
_symmetry.space_group_name_H-M   'P 1'
#
loop_
_entity.id
_entity.type
_entity.pdbx_description
1 polymer ?
#
loop_
_entity_poly.entity_id
_entity_poly.type
_entity_poly.pdbx_seq_one_letter_code
_entity_poly.pdbx_strand_id
1 'polypeptide(L)'
;MATQDTKLAWLQQVLGVGQAQASGSTPGTTRQPARKISASDFTEEVTKQGDKAAEHFLSGEVAELKKLGLDTSRLQKDQQFQQKALKAAMALPEGAERTAAMERIRLRLEELQEHAEALKTATEAVMAGAKGKPSAAQKSAIYQKALEDHYGLAITVPAGMSNTHFDRVFDMMGTVPKSQVEHGKLKKLTYDKTADWKGSGAYGGAEVLMGDFGRAKGAENYEVDGKVLPANSFDVTMLHEMGHALDDAEGIMSAHGALSGCGGWKSETKASVAAAMLDHYKATETMGGTLDEAAVLAAIDTALDSATPAAPSGVDPDDWNDLLDFIVRVVYPSTEDADPWFNPAPVSLGGRCYLESYTDEWWSFEHAARGKTRVNDYQWRSPAEWFAEVYAISWLKRTKPPAAVDASVAAYMWQD
;
A
#
# COMPACT_ATOMS: atom_id res chain seq x y z
N MET A 1 -38.20 -25.83 -0.74
CA MET A 1 -38.39 -24.51 -1.38
C MET A 1 -38.94 -23.57 -0.32
N ALA A 2 -38.06 -22.80 0.32
CA ALA A 2 -38.42 -21.78 1.30
C ALA A 2 -38.24 -20.41 0.63
N THR A 3 -39.22 -19.53 0.80
CA THR A 3 -39.39 -18.28 0.05
C THR A 3 -38.41 -17.19 0.51
N GLN A 4 -38.07 -16.29 -0.42
CA GLN A 4 -37.15 -15.15 -0.27
C GLN A 4 -37.45 -14.21 0.92
N ASP A 5 -38.64 -14.29 1.52
CA ASP A 5 -39.09 -13.38 2.58
C ASP A 5 -38.59 -13.72 4.00
N THR A 6 -37.97 -14.89 4.21
CA THR A 6 -37.38 -15.25 5.53
C THR A 6 -35.92 -14.81 5.70
N LYS A 7 -35.25 -14.34 4.63
CA LYS A 7 -33.89 -13.78 4.70
C LYS A 7 -33.85 -12.29 5.08
N LEU A 8 -34.96 -11.57 5.00
CA LEU A 8 -35.03 -10.14 5.37
C LEU A 8 -35.22 -9.92 6.89
N ALA A 9 -35.83 -10.88 7.60
CA ALA A 9 -36.09 -10.76 9.03
C ALA A 9 -34.87 -11.05 9.93
N TRP A 10 -33.86 -11.76 9.40
CA TRP A 10 -32.63 -12.05 10.15
C TRP A 10 -31.59 -10.91 10.08
N LEU A 11 -31.65 -10.08 9.04
CA LEU A 11 -30.75 -8.92 8.85
C LEU A 11 -31.11 -7.70 9.72
N GLN A 12 -32.35 -7.60 10.21
CA GLN A 12 -32.77 -6.51 11.11
C GLN A 12 -32.47 -6.78 12.60
N GLN A 13 -32.05 -7.99 12.96
CA GLN A 13 -31.74 -8.36 14.35
C GLN A 13 -30.23 -8.48 14.63
N VAL A 14 -29.39 -8.54 13.58
CA VAL A 14 -27.92 -8.57 13.69
C VAL A 14 -27.30 -7.18 13.56
N LEU A 15 -27.96 -6.23 12.88
CA LEU A 15 -27.53 -4.84 12.79
C LEU A 15 -28.15 -4.00 13.91
N GLY A 16 -27.68 -4.22 15.15
CA GLY A 16 -28.02 -3.39 16.30
C GLY A 16 -27.67 -1.92 16.07
N VAL A 17 -28.57 -1.18 15.43
CA VAL A 17 -28.58 0.27 15.42
C VAL A 17 -29.05 0.70 16.81
N GLY A 18 -28.12 0.74 17.75
CA GLY A 18 -28.29 1.52 18.95
C GLY A 18 -28.45 2.97 18.55
N GLN A 19 -29.65 3.54 18.74
CA GLN A 19 -29.82 4.98 18.78
C GLN A 19 -28.94 5.51 19.92
N ALA A 20 -27.73 5.95 19.58
CA ALA A 20 -26.95 6.82 20.43
C ALA A 20 -27.76 8.12 20.59
N GLN A 21 -28.34 8.32 21.76
CA GLN A 21 -28.85 9.62 22.16
C GLN A 21 -27.69 10.61 22.10
N ALA A 22 -27.76 11.55 21.15
CA ALA A 22 -26.87 12.69 21.08
C ALA A 22 -27.02 13.50 22.38
N SER A 23 -26.07 13.34 23.29
CA SER A 23 -25.97 14.11 24.51
C SER A 23 -25.30 15.45 24.21
N GLY A 24 -26.00 16.53 24.55
CA GLY A 24 -25.42 17.82 24.91
C GLY A 24 -24.71 18.59 23.79
N SER A 25 -25.45 19.45 23.09
CA SER A 25 -24.86 20.60 22.40
C SER A 25 -24.15 21.50 23.40
N THR A 26 -22.82 21.43 23.42
CA THR A 26 -21.97 22.41 24.09
C THR A 26 -21.93 23.70 23.25
N PRO A 27 -21.77 24.90 23.85
CA PRO A 27 -21.75 26.16 23.12
C PRO A 27 -20.59 26.17 22.13
N GLY A 28 -20.91 26.19 20.85
CA GLY A 28 -19.93 26.22 19.78
C GLY A 28 -19.19 27.56 19.78
N THR A 29 -17.96 27.57 20.31
CA THR A 29 -16.94 28.46 19.76
C THR A 29 -16.76 28.10 18.29
N THR A 30 -17.22 28.96 17.40
CA THR A 30 -16.98 28.86 15.96
C THR A 30 -15.48 28.87 15.73
N ARG A 31 -14.87 27.68 15.64
CA ARG A 31 -13.44 27.54 15.39
C ARG A 31 -13.13 28.04 13.99
N GLN A 32 -12.08 28.85 13.87
CA GLN A 32 -11.57 29.22 12.55
C GLN A 32 -10.90 27.98 11.95
N PRO A 33 -11.24 27.60 10.70
CA PRO A 33 -10.52 26.55 10.00
C PRO A 33 -9.05 26.95 9.83
N ALA A 34 -8.18 25.97 9.63
CA ALA A 34 -6.78 26.22 9.26
C ALA A 34 -6.73 27.26 8.13
N ARG A 35 -5.85 28.25 8.28
CA ARG A 35 -5.74 29.34 7.31
C ARG A 35 -5.25 28.76 5.98
N LYS A 36 -6.13 28.72 4.98
CA LYS A 36 -5.73 28.38 3.61
C LYS A 36 -4.62 29.32 3.13
N ILE A 37 -3.53 28.76 2.62
CA ILE A 37 -2.43 29.54 2.05
C ILE A 37 -2.89 30.02 0.66
N SER A 38 -3.34 31.26 0.55
CA SER A 38 -3.72 31.80 -0.75
C SER A 38 -2.52 31.83 -1.71
N ALA A 39 -2.76 31.77 -3.02
CA ALA A 39 -1.68 31.88 -4.01
C ALA A 39 -0.92 33.21 -3.91
N SER A 40 -1.61 34.30 -3.54
CA SER A 40 -0.97 35.60 -3.31
C SER A 40 -0.12 35.60 -2.04
N ASP A 41 -0.62 35.04 -0.93
CA ASP A 41 0.11 34.97 0.34
C ASP A 41 1.39 34.13 0.17
N PHE A 42 1.28 33.01 -0.55
CA PHE A 42 2.43 32.18 -0.89
C PHE A 42 3.46 32.93 -1.74
N THR A 43 3.01 33.59 -2.81
CA THR A 43 3.89 34.34 -3.70
C THR A 43 4.58 35.51 -2.98
N GLU A 44 3.85 36.22 -2.13
CA GLU A 44 4.39 37.31 -1.30
C GLU A 44 5.46 36.79 -0.34
N GLU A 45 5.17 35.71 0.40
CA GLU A 45 6.13 35.15 1.36
C GLU A 45 7.37 34.58 0.65
N VAL A 46 7.21 33.91 -0.50
CA VAL A 46 8.34 33.45 -1.32
C VAL A 46 9.17 34.62 -1.84
N THR A 47 8.53 35.72 -2.25
CA THR A 47 9.24 36.93 -2.69
C THR A 47 10.06 37.53 -1.54
N LYS A 48 9.52 37.51 -0.33
CA LYS A 48 10.14 38.09 0.87
C LYS A 48 11.25 37.21 1.47
N GLN A 49 11.03 35.89 1.53
CA GLN A 49 11.89 34.94 2.26
C GLN A 49 12.72 34.03 1.36
N GLY A 50 12.43 34.00 0.06
CA GLY A 50 12.99 33.02 -0.86
C GLY A 50 12.60 31.59 -0.48
N ASP A 51 13.60 30.70 -0.43
CA ASP A 51 13.42 29.29 -0.08
C ASP A 51 13.00 29.08 1.39
N LYS A 52 13.21 30.08 2.26
CA LYS A 52 12.79 30.02 3.67
C LYS A 52 11.29 30.22 3.88
N ALA A 53 10.51 30.52 2.84
CA ALA A 53 9.06 30.67 2.98
C ALA A 53 8.40 29.39 3.53
N ALA A 54 8.87 28.20 3.10
CA ALA A 54 8.39 26.92 3.62
C ALA A 54 8.63 26.77 5.14
N GLU A 55 9.78 27.24 5.64
CA GLU A 55 10.07 27.26 7.08
C GLU A 55 9.09 28.20 7.81
N HIS A 56 8.86 29.38 7.25
CA HIS A 56 7.95 30.38 7.82
C HIS A 56 6.51 29.83 8.00
N PHE A 57 5.97 29.13 6.99
CA PHE A 57 4.60 28.60 7.05
C PHE A 57 4.36 27.55 8.16
N LEU A 58 5.37 26.74 8.51
CA LEU A 58 5.20 25.63 9.46
C LEU A 58 5.88 25.84 10.82
N SER A 59 6.80 26.80 10.94
CA SER A 59 7.62 26.98 12.15
C SER A 59 6.80 27.27 13.41
N GLY A 60 5.73 28.05 13.29
CA GLY A 60 4.78 28.30 14.38
C GLY A 60 4.14 27.00 14.88
N GLU A 61 3.65 26.18 13.96
CA GLU A 61 2.87 24.98 14.31
C GLU A 61 3.75 23.90 14.91
N VAL A 62 4.93 23.70 14.32
CA VAL A 62 5.98 22.83 14.87
C VAL A 62 6.36 23.28 16.28
N ALA A 63 6.56 24.58 16.51
CA ALA A 63 6.95 25.09 17.82
C ALA A 63 5.85 24.89 18.88
N GLU A 64 4.58 25.07 18.51
CA GLU A 64 3.44 24.85 19.39
C GLU A 64 3.25 23.37 19.75
N LEU A 65 3.25 22.47 18.76
CA LEU A 65 3.16 21.02 18.99
C LEU A 65 4.32 20.51 19.86
N LYS A 66 5.53 21.04 19.66
CA LYS A 66 6.70 20.72 20.48
C LYS A 66 6.54 21.21 21.93
N LYS A 67 5.95 22.39 22.17
CA LYS A 67 5.61 22.87 23.52
C LYS A 67 4.59 21.96 24.20
N LEU A 68 3.62 21.45 23.42
CA LEU A 68 2.67 20.43 23.87
C LEU A 68 3.32 19.06 24.08
N GLY A 69 4.59 18.88 23.73
CA GLY A 69 5.33 17.63 23.95
C GLY A 69 4.95 16.50 22.99
N LEU A 70 4.37 16.83 21.85
CA LEU A 70 4.09 15.88 20.76
C LEU A 70 5.33 15.68 19.87
N ASP A 71 5.39 14.56 19.17
CA ASP A 71 6.44 14.34 18.18
C ASP A 71 6.16 15.22 16.95
N THR A 72 7.18 15.93 16.50
CA THR A 72 7.13 16.82 15.33
C THR A 72 8.23 16.49 14.32
N SER A 73 8.97 15.41 14.55
CA SER A 73 10.14 15.06 13.76
C SER A 73 9.80 14.79 12.30
N ARG A 74 8.63 14.19 12.01
CA ARG A 74 8.14 14.01 10.64
C ARG A 74 7.77 15.33 9.99
N LEU A 75 6.93 16.14 10.64
CA LEU A 75 6.53 17.47 10.15
C LEU A 75 7.73 18.38 9.87
N GLN A 76 8.76 18.33 10.73
CA GLN A 76 10.01 19.07 10.53
C GLN A 76 10.80 18.58 9.31
N LYS A 77 10.87 17.25 9.10
CA LYS A 77 11.47 16.70 7.88
C LYS A 77 10.68 17.16 6.66
N ASP A 78 9.36 17.07 6.69
CA ASP A 78 8.47 17.54 5.62
C ASP A 78 8.71 19.02 5.27
N GLN A 79 8.80 19.88 6.28
CA GLN A 79 9.15 21.29 6.12
C GLN A 79 10.49 21.47 5.39
N GLN A 80 11.53 20.72 5.78
CA GLN A 80 12.84 20.77 5.12
C GLN A 80 12.78 20.28 3.67
N PHE A 81 11.97 19.26 3.39
CA PHE A 81 11.75 18.78 2.02
C PHE A 81 11.05 19.84 1.17
N GLN A 82 10.00 20.50 1.69
CA GLN A 82 9.32 21.58 0.97
C GLN A 82 10.23 22.80 0.75
N GLN A 83 11.13 23.12 1.69
CA GLN A 83 12.14 24.14 1.49
C GLN A 83 13.10 23.79 0.33
N LYS A 84 13.57 22.53 0.27
CA LYS A 84 14.42 22.06 -0.84
C LYS A 84 13.68 22.10 -2.18
N ALA A 85 12.42 21.64 -2.20
CA ALA A 85 11.57 21.65 -3.39
C ALA A 85 11.33 23.09 -3.87
N LEU A 86 11.05 24.02 -2.95
CA LEU A 86 10.87 25.44 -3.24
C LEU A 86 12.13 26.05 -3.86
N LYS A 87 13.30 25.76 -3.29
CA LYS A 87 14.57 26.18 -3.88
C LYS A 87 14.76 25.65 -5.30
N ALA A 88 14.41 24.39 -5.56
CA ALA A 88 14.49 23.80 -6.89
C ALA A 88 13.49 24.44 -7.87
N ALA A 89 12.25 24.64 -7.45
CA ALA A 89 11.21 25.28 -8.25
C ALA A 89 11.57 26.73 -8.63
N MET A 90 12.16 27.48 -7.70
CA MET A 90 12.65 28.84 -7.95
C MET A 90 13.81 28.91 -8.94
N ALA A 91 14.57 27.82 -9.11
CA ALA A 91 15.68 27.74 -10.06
C ALA A 91 15.22 27.39 -11.49
N LEU A 92 13.98 26.93 -11.66
CA LEU A 92 13.41 26.70 -12.99
C LEU A 92 13.22 28.03 -13.74
N PRO A 93 13.34 28.03 -15.08
CA PRO A 93 12.94 29.18 -15.90
C PRO A 93 11.48 29.57 -15.63
N GLU A 94 11.16 30.85 -15.77
CA GLU A 94 9.77 31.31 -15.71
C GLU A 94 8.94 30.62 -16.80
N GLY A 95 7.80 30.06 -16.41
CA GLY A 95 6.94 29.30 -17.31
C GLY A 95 6.05 28.30 -16.56
N ALA A 96 5.33 27.49 -17.34
CA ALA A 96 4.33 26.56 -16.83
C ALA A 96 4.89 25.54 -15.82
N GLU A 97 6.12 25.06 -16.04
CA GLU A 97 6.75 24.08 -15.15
C GLU A 97 7.04 24.66 -13.77
N ARG A 98 7.64 25.86 -13.71
CA ARG A 98 7.87 26.59 -12.46
C ARG A 98 6.55 26.87 -11.75
N THR A 99 5.53 27.36 -12.46
CA THR A 99 4.20 27.61 -11.89
C THR A 99 3.59 26.35 -11.27
N ALA A 100 3.63 25.22 -11.99
CA ALA A 100 3.10 23.95 -11.51
C ALA A 100 3.87 23.43 -10.28
N ALA A 101 5.21 23.54 -10.26
CA ALA A 101 6.02 23.15 -9.12
C ALA A 101 5.71 24.00 -7.88
N MET A 102 5.63 25.32 -8.04
CA MET A 102 5.27 26.25 -6.97
C MET A 102 3.88 25.96 -6.39
N GLU A 103 2.91 25.65 -7.24
CA GLU A 103 1.55 25.32 -6.80
C GLU A 103 1.49 24.00 -6.03
N ARG A 104 2.22 22.97 -6.47
CA ARG A 104 2.33 21.70 -5.71
C ARG A 104 2.92 21.93 -4.32
N ILE A 105 3.96 22.75 -4.20
CA ILE A 105 4.59 23.08 -2.91
C ILE A 105 3.62 23.84 -2.02
N ARG A 106 2.88 24.82 -2.57
CA ARG A 106 1.86 25.57 -1.83
C ARG A 106 0.79 24.64 -1.26
N LEU A 107 0.19 23.81 -2.11
CA LEU A 107 -0.83 22.83 -1.70
C LEU A 107 -0.29 21.89 -0.63
N ARG A 108 0.96 21.43 -0.79
CA ARG A 108 1.59 20.55 0.19
C ARG A 108 1.82 21.24 1.55
N LEU A 109 2.23 22.50 1.56
CA LEU A 109 2.37 23.28 2.79
C LEU A 109 1.02 23.51 3.47
N GLU A 110 -0.05 23.74 2.70
CA GLU A 110 -1.42 23.85 3.21
C GLU A 110 -1.85 22.54 3.89
N GLU A 111 -1.65 21.38 3.25
CA GLU A 111 -1.93 20.06 3.86
C GLU A 111 -1.13 19.84 5.16
N LEU A 112 0.15 20.21 5.19
CA LEU A 112 0.99 20.05 6.38
C LEU A 112 0.54 20.98 7.53
N GLN A 113 0.00 22.16 7.22
CA GLN A 113 -0.63 23.03 8.22
C GLN A 113 -1.92 22.43 8.75
N GLU A 114 -2.79 21.91 7.88
CA GLU A 114 -4.01 21.20 8.30
C GLU A 114 -3.69 19.99 9.19
N HIS A 115 -2.67 19.23 8.83
CA HIS A 115 -2.19 18.08 9.59
C HIS A 115 -1.69 18.48 11.00
N ALA A 116 -0.94 19.58 11.09
CA ALA A 116 -0.47 20.11 12.38
C ALA A 116 -1.64 20.64 13.23
N GLU A 117 -2.58 21.35 12.62
CA GLU A 117 -3.75 21.92 13.28
C GLU A 117 -4.70 20.83 13.80
N ALA A 118 -4.83 19.72 13.07
CA ALA A 118 -5.58 18.54 13.53
C ALA A 118 -5.03 18.00 14.86
N LEU A 119 -3.70 17.92 15.03
CA LEU A 119 -3.11 17.50 16.30
C LEU A 119 -3.34 18.50 17.42
N LYS A 120 -3.30 19.80 17.15
CA LYS A 120 -3.62 20.82 18.17
C LYS A 120 -5.08 20.70 18.61
N THR A 121 -5.99 20.62 17.65
CA THR A 121 -7.43 20.43 17.87
C THR A 121 -7.70 19.19 18.71
N ALA A 122 -7.09 18.06 18.37
CA ALA A 122 -7.21 16.82 19.13
C ALA A 122 -6.60 16.96 20.53
N THR A 123 -5.48 17.69 20.68
CA THR A 123 -4.85 17.98 21.98
C THR A 123 -5.79 18.77 22.88
N GLU A 124 -6.39 19.85 22.39
CA GLU A 124 -7.34 20.64 23.16
C GLU A 124 -8.53 19.80 23.63
N ALA A 125 -9.07 18.98 22.73
CA ALA A 125 -10.22 18.13 23.02
C ALA A 125 -9.91 17.05 24.08
N VAL A 126 -8.76 16.38 23.97
CA VAL A 126 -8.36 15.32 24.92
C VAL A 126 -7.89 15.89 26.25
N MET A 127 -7.19 17.03 26.23
CA MET A 127 -6.66 17.64 27.46
C MET A 127 -7.74 18.40 28.23
N ALA A 128 -8.84 18.82 27.59
CA ALA A 128 -9.95 19.54 28.23
C ALA A 128 -9.49 20.74 29.09
N GLY A 129 -8.49 21.49 28.61
CA GLY A 129 -7.90 22.63 29.32
C GLY A 129 -6.88 22.28 30.41
N ALA A 130 -6.54 21.00 30.60
CA ALA A 130 -5.45 20.60 31.48
C ALA A 130 -4.12 21.24 31.07
N LYS A 131 -3.37 21.73 32.07
CA LYS A 131 -2.05 22.34 31.85
C LYS A 131 -0.96 21.27 31.86
N GLY A 132 0.11 21.51 31.11
CA GLY A 132 1.30 20.66 31.08
C GLY A 132 1.33 19.73 29.87
N LYS A 133 2.32 18.81 29.87
CA LYS A 133 2.51 17.85 28.78
C LYS A 133 1.55 16.66 28.96
N PRO A 134 0.98 16.11 27.87
CA PRO A 134 0.15 14.91 27.93
C PRO A 134 0.97 13.71 28.39
N SER A 135 0.34 12.87 29.23
CA SER A 135 0.82 11.53 29.55
C SER A 135 0.87 10.63 28.31
N ALA A 136 1.49 9.45 28.40
CA ALA A 136 1.53 8.50 27.28
C ALA A 136 0.13 8.08 26.80
N ALA A 137 -0.80 7.82 27.73
CA ALA A 137 -2.19 7.50 27.40
C ALA A 137 -2.91 8.67 26.72
N GLN A 138 -2.72 9.90 27.22
CA GLN A 138 -3.27 11.09 26.58
C GLN A 138 -2.69 11.30 25.18
N LYS A 139 -1.39 11.11 24.97
CA LYS A 139 -0.79 11.18 23.62
C LYS A 139 -1.42 10.19 22.66
N SER A 140 -1.56 8.93 23.08
CA SER A 140 -2.24 7.91 22.27
C SER A 140 -3.67 8.35 21.89
N ALA A 141 -4.43 8.86 22.86
CA ALA A 141 -5.79 9.35 22.62
C ALA A 141 -5.83 10.60 21.71
N ILE A 142 -4.84 11.50 21.80
CA ILE A 142 -4.70 12.67 20.92
C ILE A 142 -4.51 12.21 19.47
N TYR A 143 -3.56 11.30 19.21
CA TYR A 143 -3.32 10.82 17.85
C TYR A 143 -4.50 10.01 17.32
N GLN A 144 -5.12 9.15 18.14
CA GLN A 144 -6.33 8.44 17.75
C GLN A 144 -7.44 9.43 17.33
N LYS A 145 -7.70 10.44 18.16
CA LYS A 145 -8.70 11.46 17.85
C LYS A 145 -8.37 12.25 16.60
N ALA A 146 -7.09 12.58 16.38
CA ALA A 146 -6.66 13.27 15.18
C ALA A 146 -6.89 12.41 13.93
N LEU A 147 -6.63 11.10 13.99
CA LEU A 147 -6.93 10.16 12.90
C LEU A 147 -8.43 10.11 12.59
N GLU A 148 -9.26 9.99 13.63
CA GLU A 148 -10.73 9.94 13.52
C GLU A 148 -11.29 11.25 12.93
N ASP A 149 -10.89 12.40 13.47
CA ASP A 149 -11.45 13.70 13.08
C ASP A 149 -10.91 14.20 11.74
N HIS A 150 -9.60 14.02 11.46
CA HIS A 150 -8.95 14.61 10.29
C HIS A 150 -9.04 13.72 9.04
N TYR A 151 -8.97 12.39 9.21
CA TYR A 151 -9.00 11.43 8.12
C TYR A 151 -10.31 10.61 8.07
N GLY A 152 -11.18 10.73 9.07
CA GLY A 152 -12.47 10.04 9.08
C GLY A 152 -12.34 8.53 9.30
N LEU A 153 -11.29 8.07 9.98
CA LEU A 153 -11.08 6.66 10.29
C LEU A 153 -11.97 6.20 11.45
N ALA A 154 -12.62 5.06 11.30
CA ALA A 154 -13.19 4.31 12.42
C ALA A 154 -12.12 3.36 12.98
N ILE A 155 -11.72 3.55 14.24
CA ILE A 155 -10.60 2.84 14.85
C ILE A 155 -11.09 1.79 15.84
N THR A 156 -10.65 0.54 15.66
CA THR A 156 -10.93 -0.57 16.58
C THR A 156 -9.64 -1.10 17.21
N VAL A 157 -9.55 -1.05 18.54
CA VAL A 157 -8.40 -1.54 19.30
C VAL A 157 -8.84 -2.68 20.22
N PRO A 158 -8.27 -3.88 20.12
CA PRO A 158 -8.66 -5.00 20.96
C PRO A 158 -8.14 -4.80 22.40
N ALA A 159 -8.83 -5.40 23.36
CA ALA A 159 -8.49 -5.28 24.77
C ALA A 159 -7.03 -5.74 25.04
N GLY A 160 -6.27 -4.93 25.76
CA GLY A 160 -4.88 -5.24 26.12
C GLY A 160 -3.87 -5.06 24.98
N MET A 161 -4.25 -4.42 23.87
CA MET A 161 -3.30 -3.87 22.91
C MET A 161 -2.73 -2.56 23.44
N SER A 162 -1.40 -2.46 23.47
CA SER A 162 -0.69 -1.30 24.07
C SER A 162 0.24 -0.58 23.10
N ASN A 163 0.31 -1.08 21.87
CA ASN A 163 1.29 -0.72 20.85
C ASN A 163 0.60 -0.41 19.53
N THR A 164 -0.39 0.47 19.58
CA THR A 164 -1.10 0.94 18.40
C THR A 164 -0.23 1.84 17.53
N HIS A 165 0.72 2.58 18.09
CA HIS A 165 1.59 3.51 17.34
C HIS A 165 0.79 4.52 16.51
N PHE A 166 -0.30 5.06 17.07
CA PHE A 166 -1.16 6.04 16.37
C PHE A 166 -0.41 7.29 15.90
N ASP A 167 0.66 7.67 16.59
CA ASP A 167 1.59 8.71 16.15
C ASP A 167 2.20 8.40 14.78
N ARG A 168 2.66 7.15 14.59
CA ARG A 168 3.24 6.71 13.32
C ARG A 168 2.20 6.58 12.21
N VAL A 169 1.00 6.07 12.52
CA VAL A 169 -0.10 6.02 11.54
C VAL A 169 -0.45 7.42 11.06
N PHE A 170 -0.60 8.36 12.00
CA PHE A 170 -0.89 9.76 11.67
C PHE A 170 0.22 10.35 10.79
N ASP A 171 1.49 10.15 11.16
CA ASP A 171 2.64 10.58 10.36
C ASP A 171 2.68 9.96 8.94
N MET A 172 2.26 8.69 8.77
CA MET A 172 2.22 8.03 7.45
C MET A 172 1.08 8.58 6.59
N MET A 173 -0.11 8.77 7.15
CA MET A 173 -1.21 9.44 6.43
C MET A 173 -0.84 10.89 6.06
N GLY A 174 -0.09 11.57 6.92
CA GLY A 174 0.45 12.90 6.66
C GLY A 174 1.61 12.91 5.66
N THR A 175 2.19 11.77 5.28
CA THR A 175 3.33 11.69 4.35
C THR A 175 2.90 11.83 2.89
N VAL A 176 1.69 11.41 2.57
CA VAL A 176 1.14 11.37 1.21
C VAL A 176 0.15 12.52 1.01
N PRO A 177 -0.24 12.86 -0.23
CA PRO A 177 -1.29 13.84 -0.50
C PRO A 177 -2.60 13.41 0.16
N LYS A 178 -3.36 14.36 0.69
CA LYS A 178 -4.57 14.05 1.47
C LYS A 178 -5.60 13.30 0.64
N SER A 179 -5.69 13.61 -0.66
CA SER A 179 -6.58 12.92 -1.60
C SER A 179 -6.30 11.41 -1.74
N GLN A 180 -5.09 10.96 -1.42
CA GLN A 180 -4.71 9.54 -1.49
C GLN A 180 -5.07 8.77 -0.21
N VAL A 181 -5.62 9.44 0.80
CA VAL A 181 -5.98 8.83 2.10
C VAL A 181 -7.39 9.20 2.57
N GLU A 182 -7.95 10.29 2.05
CA GLU A 182 -9.31 10.75 2.34
C GLU A 182 -10.29 10.31 1.25
N HIS A 183 -10.56 9.01 1.17
CA HIS A 183 -11.47 8.43 0.17
C HIS A 183 -12.34 7.30 0.75
N GLY A 184 -13.26 6.76 -0.04
CA GLY A 184 -14.22 5.73 0.36
C GLY A 184 -13.63 4.35 0.68
N LYS A 185 -12.38 4.11 0.26
CA LYS A 185 -11.67 2.82 0.39
C LYS A 185 -10.63 2.81 1.51
N LEU A 186 -10.52 3.87 2.30
CA LEU A 186 -9.72 3.88 3.53
C LEU A 186 -10.57 4.48 4.64
N LYS A 187 -11.31 3.64 5.36
CA LYS A 187 -12.31 4.07 6.36
C LYS A 187 -12.14 3.44 7.72
N LYS A 188 -11.46 2.31 7.81
CA LYS A 188 -11.28 1.60 9.09
C LYS A 188 -9.82 1.29 9.33
N LEU A 189 -9.43 1.40 10.59
CA LEU A 189 -8.16 0.93 11.10
C LEU A 189 -8.44 0.02 12.28
N THR A 190 -8.24 -1.27 12.10
CA THR A 190 -8.41 -2.26 13.15
C THR A 190 -7.06 -2.81 13.54
N TYR A 191 -6.88 -3.08 14.83
CA TYR A 191 -5.72 -3.82 15.28
C TYR A 191 -6.10 -5.24 15.66
N ASP A 192 -5.21 -6.18 15.38
CA ASP A 192 -5.38 -7.58 15.76
C ASP A 192 -4.15 -8.07 16.53
N LYS A 193 -4.38 -8.42 17.80
CA LYS A 193 -3.36 -9.00 18.69
C LYS A 193 -3.27 -10.52 18.57
N THR A 194 -4.32 -11.15 18.04
CA THR A 194 -4.48 -12.60 17.90
C THR A 194 -4.07 -13.12 16.54
N ALA A 195 -3.90 -12.22 15.57
CA ALA A 195 -3.26 -12.51 14.30
C ALA A 195 -1.93 -13.24 14.50
N ASP A 196 -1.77 -14.39 13.84
CA ASP A 196 -0.53 -15.18 13.87
C ASP A 196 0.65 -14.46 13.18
N TRP A 197 0.37 -13.35 12.47
CA TRP A 197 1.33 -12.55 11.70
C TRP A 197 1.86 -11.33 12.47
N LYS A 198 2.71 -11.57 13.48
CA LYS A 198 3.39 -10.47 14.18
C LYS A 198 4.17 -9.59 13.19
N GLY A 199 3.95 -8.28 13.26
CA GLY A 199 4.65 -7.31 12.43
C GLY A 199 4.26 -7.31 10.95
N SER A 200 3.05 -7.74 10.60
CA SER A 200 2.48 -7.57 9.26
C SER A 200 1.27 -6.63 9.31
N GLY A 201 0.71 -6.34 8.13
CA GLY A 201 -0.56 -5.67 7.89
C GLY A 201 -1.41 -6.50 6.94
N ALA A 202 -2.67 -6.10 6.77
CA ALA A 202 -3.51 -6.55 5.68
C ALA A 202 -4.53 -5.46 5.32
N TYR A 203 -4.95 -5.44 4.06
CA TYR A 203 -6.01 -4.58 3.58
C TYR A 203 -7.17 -5.41 3.01
N GLY A 204 -8.40 -4.98 3.29
CA GLY A 204 -9.59 -5.51 2.62
C GLY A 204 -10.85 -4.75 3.00
N GLY A 205 -11.77 -4.53 2.05
CA GLY A 205 -13.09 -3.96 2.35
C GLY A 205 -13.07 -2.57 2.99
N ALA A 206 -12.17 -1.70 2.54
CA ALA A 206 -11.90 -0.36 3.08
C ALA A 206 -11.32 -0.33 4.52
N GLU A 207 -10.73 -1.45 4.95
CA GLU A 207 -10.15 -1.64 6.27
C GLU A 207 -8.68 -1.99 6.17
N VAL A 208 -7.86 -1.29 6.96
CA VAL A 208 -6.48 -1.65 7.24
C VAL A 208 -6.46 -2.37 8.58
N LEU A 209 -5.94 -3.60 8.58
CA LEU A 209 -5.72 -4.43 9.75
C LEU A 209 -4.23 -4.39 10.10
N MET A 210 -3.89 -3.92 11.30
CA MET A 210 -2.50 -3.84 11.78
C MET A 210 -2.24 -4.83 12.90
N GLY A 211 -1.18 -5.62 12.75
CA GLY A 211 -0.78 -6.62 13.74
C GLY A 211 0.01 -6.05 14.92
N ASP A 212 0.58 -6.94 15.72
CA ASP A 212 1.49 -6.57 16.82
C ASP A 212 2.91 -6.28 16.29
N PHE A 213 3.25 -5.01 16.12
CA PHE A 213 4.60 -4.54 15.76
C PHE A 213 5.54 -4.32 16.96
N GLY A 214 5.15 -4.73 18.18
CA GLY A 214 5.89 -4.50 19.40
C GLY A 214 6.23 -3.02 19.57
N ARG A 215 7.52 -2.66 19.54
CA ARG A 215 8.00 -1.27 19.66
C ARG A 215 8.14 -0.53 18.32
N ALA A 216 7.67 -1.11 17.21
CA ALA A 216 7.83 -0.57 15.86
C ALA A 216 9.29 -0.19 15.51
N LYS A 217 10.25 -1.03 15.94
CA LYS A 217 11.69 -0.86 15.64
C LYS A 217 12.20 -1.81 14.57
N GLY A 218 11.33 -2.66 14.03
CA GLY A 218 11.66 -3.55 12.94
C GLY A 218 12.14 -2.76 11.73
N ALA A 219 13.04 -3.36 10.97
CA ALA A 219 13.55 -2.77 9.74
C ALA A 219 13.59 -3.84 8.66
N GLU A 220 13.29 -3.40 7.45
CA GLU A 220 13.27 -4.20 6.23
C GLU A 220 14.17 -3.54 5.20
N ASN A 221 14.83 -4.34 4.37
CA ASN A 221 15.76 -3.83 3.37
C ASN A 221 15.12 -3.94 2.00
N TYR A 222 15.07 -2.81 1.31
CA TYR A 222 14.56 -2.71 -0.05
C TYR A 222 15.69 -2.43 -1.01
N GLU A 223 15.63 -2.94 -2.24
CA GLU A 223 16.63 -2.61 -3.25
C GLU A 223 16.03 -1.80 -4.39
N VAL A 224 16.27 -0.49 -4.42
CA VAL A 224 15.78 0.38 -5.50
C VAL A 224 16.98 0.88 -6.30
N ASP A 225 16.99 0.61 -7.61
CA ASP A 225 18.08 0.97 -8.53
C ASP A 225 19.47 0.55 -8.01
N GLY A 226 19.58 -0.66 -7.46
CA GLY A 226 20.83 -1.22 -6.92
C GLY A 226 21.27 -0.62 -5.57
N LYS A 227 20.42 0.17 -4.91
CA LYS A 227 20.68 0.72 -3.58
C LYS A 227 19.81 0.05 -2.54
N VAL A 228 20.44 -0.43 -1.47
CA VAL A 228 19.71 -0.94 -0.29
C VAL A 228 19.18 0.23 0.53
N LEU A 229 17.87 0.28 0.71
CA LEU A 229 17.10 1.29 1.43
C LEU A 229 16.48 0.64 2.68
N PRO A 230 17.02 0.88 3.89
CA PRO A 230 16.47 0.31 5.12
C PRO A 230 15.19 1.03 5.53
N ALA A 231 14.03 0.40 5.37
CA ALA A 231 12.71 0.90 5.77
C ALA A 231 12.36 0.45 7.19
N ASN A 232 11.57 1.23 7.92
CA ASN A 232 10.97 0.75 9.17
C ASN A 232 9.76 -0.12 8.81
N SER A 233 9.67 -1.32 9.39
CA SER A 233 8.63 -2.29 9.02
C SER A 233 7.21 -1.74 9.25
N PHE A 234 6.95 -1.12 10.39
CA PHE A 234 5.62 -0.53 10.68
C PHE A 234 5.24 0.54 9.64
N ASP A 235 6.16 1.47 9.36
CA ASP A 235 5.89 2.59 8.46
C ASP A 235 5.65 2.13 7.02
N VAL A 236 6.47 1.18 6.55
CA VAL A 236 6.34 0.66 5.19
C VAL A 236 5.08 -0.19 5.05
N THR A 237 4.75 -1.04 6.04
CA THR A 237 3.49 -1.78 6.04
C THR A 237 2.31 -0.84 6.00
N MET A 238 2.26 0.19 6.86
CA MET A 238 1.13 1.13 6.85
C MET A 238 0.95 1.82 5.49
N LEU A 239 2.05 2.28 4.88
CA LEU A 239 2.01 2.87 3.55
C LEU A 239 1.64 1.85 2.46
N HIS A 240 2.05 0.59 2.62
CA HIS A 240 1.69 -0.51 1.72
C HIS A 240 0.18 -0.76 1.75
N GLU A 241 -0.42 -0.87 2.94
CA GLU A 241 -1.88 -1.03 3.07
C GLU A 241 -2.65 0.20 2.55
N MET A 242 -2.10 1.40 2.69
CA MET A 242 -2.65 2.60 2.05
C MET A 242 -2.55 2.55 0.52
N GLY A 243 -1.50 1.93 -0.02
CA GLY A 243 -1.34 1.68 -1.45
C GLY A 243 -2.45 0.76 -1.98
N HIS A 244 -2.76 -0.33 -1.28
CA HIS A 244 -3.90 -1.17 -1.61
C HIS A 244 -5.23 -0.41 -1.59
N ALA A 245 -5.45 0.41 -0.57
CA ALA A 245 -6.65 1.23 -0.47
C ALA A 245 -6.79 2.24 -1.62
N LEU A 246 -5.69 2.84 -2.05
CA LEU A 246 -5.65 3.77 -3.18
C LEU A 246 -5.90 3.06 -4.51
N ASP A 247 -5.28 1.88 -4.73
CA ASP A 247 -5.52 1.08 -5.93
C ASP A 247 -7.00 0.65 -6.03
N ASP A 248 -7.62 0.23 -4.93
CA ASP A 248 -9.04 -0.11 -4.88
C ASP A 248 -9.96 1.13 -5.09
N ALA A 249 -9.50 2.33 -4.75
CA ALA A 249 -10.25 3.56 -4.97
C ALA A 249 -10.22 4.03 -6.42
N GLU A 250 -9.05 3.95 -7.05
CA GLU A 250 -8.77 4.56 -8.35
C GLU A 250 -8.71 3.52 -9.50
N GLY A 251 -8.65 2.23 -9.17
CA GLY A 251 -8.53 1.14 -10.15
C GLY A 251 -7.22 1.17 -10.93
N ILE A 252 -6.11 1.58 -10.29
CA ILE A 252 -4.83 1.90 -10.95
C ILE A 252 -4.31 0.68 -11.69
N MET A 253 -4.20 -0.46 -11.01
CA MET A 253 -3.64 -1.68 -11.59
C MET A 253 -4.62 -2.41 -12.49
N SER A 254 -5.92 -2.24 -12.29
CA SER A 254 -6.93 -2.67 -13.26
C SER A 254 -6.78 -1.92 -14.59
N ALA A 255 -6.51 -0.61 -14.54
CA ALA A 255 -6.34 0.23 -15.72
C ALA A 255 -4.96 0.10 -16.38
N HIS A 256 -3.90 -0.13 -15.61
CA HIS A 256 -2.52 0.02 -16.07
C HIS A 256 -1.63 -1.21 -15.88
N GLY A 257 -2.07 -2.23 -15.15
CA GLY A 257 -1.21 -3.37 -14.79
C GLY A 257 -0.63 -4.12 -15.98
N ALA A 258 -1.35 -4.15 -17.11
CA ALA A 258 -0.91 -4.80 -18.35
C ALA A 258 0.21 -4.05 -19.10
N LEU A 259 0.55 -2.83 -18.70
CA LEU A 259 1.67 -2.08 -19.30
C LEU A 259 3.01 -2.68 -18.86
N SER A 260 4.02 -2.70 -19.75
CA SER A 260 5.35 -3.23 -19.45
C SER A 260 6.04 -2.51 -18.28
N GLY A 261 5.75 -1.23 -18.07
CA GLY A 261 6.22 -0.44 -16.93
C GLY A 261 5.46 -0.71 -15.62
N CYS A 262 4.44 -1.55 -15.64
CA CYS A 262 3.62 -1.90 -14.48
C CYS A 262 3.71 -3.39 -14.12
N GLY A 263 4.67 -4.11 -14.70
CA GLY A 263 4.79 -5.58 -14.56
C GLY A 263 4.25 -6.36 -15.75
N GLY A 264 3.47 -5.74 -16.64
CA GLY A 264 2.85 -6.41 -17.78
C GLY A 264 1.91 -7.53 -17.35
N TRP A 265 1.17 -7.29 -16.26
CA TRP A 265 0.29 -8.25 -15.61
C TRP A 265 -0.84 -8.69 -16.52
N LYS A 266 -1.17 -9.97 -16.43
CA LYS A 266 -2.33 -10.58 -17.08
C LYS A 266 -3.01 -11.53 -16.12
N SER A 267 -4.32 -11.37 -15.96
CA SER A 267 -5.14 -12.38 -15.31
C SER A 267 -5.21 -13.59 -16.25
N GLU A 268 -4.89 -14.75 -15.71
CA GLU A 268 -4.89 -16.02 -16.42
C GLU A 268 -6.00 -16.92 -15.86
N THR A 269 -6.38 -17.91 -16.65
CA THR A 269 -7.16 -19.06 -16.19
C THR A 269 -6.25 -20.27 -16.06
N LYS A 270 -6.58 -21.25 -15.21
CA LYS A 270 -5.83 -22.52 -15.12
C LYS A 270 -5.60 -23.15 -16.52
N ALA A 271 -6.64 -23.15 -17.37
CA ALA A 271 -6.54 -23.65 -18.74
C ALA A 271 -5.52 -22.90 -19.61
N SER A 272 -5.44 -21.56 -19.50
CA SER A 272 -4.44 -20.78 -20.23
C SER A 272 -3.02 -20.98 -19.71
N VAL A 273 -2.86 -21.25 -18.40
CA VAL A 273 -1.57 -21.60 -17.81
C VAL A 273 -1.13 -22.99 -18.27
N ALA A 274 -2.02 -23.98 -18.22
CA ALA A 274 -1.76 -25.33 -18.70
C ALA A 274 -1.35 -25.34 -20.18
N ALA A 275 -2.02 -24.55 -21.02
CA ALA A 275 -1.65 -24.37 -22.42
C ALA A 275 -0.25 -23.76 -22.59
N ALA A 276 0.09 -22.71 -21.83
CA ALA A 276 1.43 -22.10 -21.87
C ALA A 276 2.54 -23.07 -21.41
N MET A 277 2.26 -23.91 -20.41
CA MET A 277 3.18 -24.94 -19.95
C MET A 277 3.34 -26.08 -20.97
N LEU A 278 2.25 -26.50 -21.64
CA LEU A 278 2.33 -27.46 -22.74
C LEU A 278 3.17 -26.91 -23.91
N ASP A 279 2.96 -25.65 -24.29
CA ASP A 279 3.75 -25.00 -25.33
C ASP A 279 5.24 -24.93 -24.93
N HIS A 280 5.54 -24.67 -23.66
CA HIS A 280 6.91 -24.70 -23.16
C HIS A 280 7.50 -26.11 -23.21
N TYR A 281 6.77 -27.13 -22.74
CA TYR A 281 7.18 -28.54 -22.81
C TYR A 281 7.56 -28.93 -24.23
N LYS A 282 6.70 -28.60 -25.21
CA LYS A 282 6.95 -28.88 -26.64
C LYS A 282 8.18 -28.15 -27.19
N ALA A 283 8.54 -27.00 -26.61
CA ALA A 283 9.67 -26.20 -27.04
C ALA A 283 10.99 -26.62 -26.38
N THR A 284 10.97 -27.22 -25.18
CA THR A 284 12.17 -27.52 -24.40
C THR A 284 12.46 -29.00 -24.23
N GLU A 285 11.43 -29.83 -24.25
CA GLU A 285 11.53 -31.27 -24.00
C GLU A 285 11.31 -32.06 -25.30
N THR A 286 11.79 -33.30 -25.31
CA THR A 286 11.51 -34.23 -26.41
C THR A 286 10.28 -35.05 -26.06
N MET A 287 9.19 -34.88 -26.79
CA MET A 287 7.99 -35.70 -26.58
C MET A 287 8.27 -37.12 -27.05
N GLY A 288 8.30 -38.05 -26.10
CA GLY A 288 8.46 -39.47 -26.38
C GLY A 288 7.33 -40.03 -27.25
N GLY A 289 7.62 -41.10 -28.00
CA GLY A 289 6.72 -41.61 -29.03
C GLY A 289 5.39 -42.18 -28.51
N THR A 290 5.26 -42.41 -27.20
CA THR A 290 4.05 -42.93 -26.56
C THR A 290 3.24 -41.86 -25.82
N LEU A 291 3.79 -40.66 -25.65
CA LEU A 291 3.09 -39.50 -25.09
C LEU A 291 2.43 -38.70 -26.22
N ASP A 292 1.15 -38.38 -26.05
CA ASP A 292 0.46 -37.40 -26.89
C ASP A 292 0.19 -36.09 -26.13
N GLU A 293 -0.13 -35.02 -26.88
CA GLU A 293 -0.38 -33.70 -26.29
C GLU A 293 -1.53 -33.70 -25.28
N ALA A 294 -2.53 -34.56 -25.47
CA ALA A 294 -3.68 -34.64 -24.57
C ALA A 294 -3.28 -35.25 -23.21
N ALA A 295 -2.43 -36.29 -23.22
CA ALA A 295 -1.86 -36.89 -22.02
C ALA A 295 -0.99 -35.90 -21.25
N VAL A 296 -0.13 -35.15 -21.95
CA VAL A 296 0.71 -34.11 -21.33
C VAL A 296 -0.16 -33.00 -20.72
N LEU A 297 -1.13 -32.48 -21.47
CA LEU A 297 -2.01 -31.42 -20.98
C LEU A 297 -2.81 -31.87 -19.76
N ALA A 298 -3.34 -33.10 -19.76
CA ALA A 298 -4.08 -33.65 -18.63
C ALA A 298 -3.20 -33.82 -17.38
N ALA A 299 -1.93 -34.22 -17.57
CA ALA A 299 -0.97 -34.33 -16.48
C ALA A 299 -0.62 -32.95 -15.89
N ILE A 300 -0.39 -31.95 -16.73
CA ILE A 300 -0.16 -30.55 -16.32
C ILE A 300 -1.38 -30.01 -15.57
N ASP A 301 -2.60 -30.18 -16.11
CA ASP A 301 -3.83 -29.70 -15.47
C ASP A 301 -4.06 -30.32 -14.09
N THR A 302 -3.76 -31.62 -13.94
CA THR A 302 -3.79 -32.31 -12.64
C THR A 302 -2.75 -31.76 -11.68
N ALA A 303 -1.54 -31.47 -12.18
CA ALA A 303 -0.46 -30.94 -11.36
C ALA A 303 -0.67 -29.48 -10.94
N LEU A 304 -1.40 -28.69 -11.72
CA LEU A 304 -1.81 -27.34 -11.34
C LEU A 304 -2.77 -27.33 -10.16
N ASP A 305 -3.49 -28.43 -9.90
CA ASP A 305 -4.28 -28.64 -8.68
C ASP A 305 -3.42 -29.23 -7.53
N SER A 306 -2.09 -29.10 -7.61
CA SER A 306 -1.11 -29.70 -6.70
C SER A 306 -1.22 -31.23 -6.55
N ALA A 307 -1.89 -31.91 -7.48
CA ALA A 307 -2.06 -33.35 -7.45
C ALA A 307 -0.97 -34.07 -8.26
N THR A 308 -0.65 -35.30 -7.89
CA THR A 308 0.25 -36.15 -8.68
C THR A 308 -0.52 -36.79 -9.84
N PRO A 309 -0.17 -36.52 -11.10
CA PRO A 309 -0.85 -37.15 -12.22
C PRO A 309 -0.53 -38.65 -12.28
N ALA A 310 -1.50 -39.43 -12.76
CA ALA A 310 -1.33 -40.86 -12.98
C ALA A 310 -0.89 -41.13 -14.42
N ALA A 311 0.05 -42.06 -14.61
CA ALA A 311 0.50 -42.48 -15.93
C ALA A 311 -0.68 -43.07 -16.74
N PRO A 312 -0.95 -42.57 -17.96
CA PRO A 312 -1.92 -43.18 -18.84
C PRO A 312 -1.51 -44.60 -19.23
N SER A 313 -2.50 -45.47 -19.49
CA SER A 313 -2.24 -46.84 -19.91
C SER A 313 -1.49 -46.87 -21.24
N GLY A 314 -0.34 -47.56 -21.27
CA GLY A 314 0.44 -47.77 -22.49
C GLY A 314 1.48 -46.69 -22.79
N VAL A 315 1.62 -45.69 -21.93
CA VAL A 315 2.75 -44.74 -21.96
C VAL A 315 4.00 -45.44 -21.44
N ASP A 316 5.12 -45.25 -22.13
CA ASP A 316 6.42 -45.76 -21.72
C ASP A 316 6.84 -45.14 -20.37
N PRO A 317 7.36 -45.94 -19.41
CA PRO A 317 7.76 -45.41 -18.10
C PRO A 317 8.81 -44.31 -18.16
N ASP A 318 9.74 -44.34 -19.12
CA ASP A 318 10.80 -43.33 -19.23
C ASP A 318 10.21 -42.02 -19.78
N ASP A 319 9.37 -42.08 -20.82
CA ASP A 319 8.61 -40.94 -21.34
C ASP A 319 7.79 -40.26 -20.21
N TRP A 320 7.12 -41.08 -19.37
CA TRP A 320 6.35 -40.57 -18.24
C TRP A 320 7.23 -39.94 -17.15
N ASN A 321 8.37 -40.53 -16.83
CA ASN A 321 9.30 -39.99 -15.85
C ASN A 321 9.89 -38.64 -16.29
N ASP A 322 10.18 -38.47 -17.58
CA ASP A 322 10.63 -37.20 -18.14
C ASP A 322 9.57 -36.10 -18.01
N LEU A 323 8.29 -36.44 -18.27
CA LEU A 323 7.17 -35.53 -18.04
C LEU A 323 7.02 -35.18 -16.54
N LEU A 324 7.19 -36.16 -15.64
CA LEU A 324 7.14 -35.90 -14.20
C LEU A 324 8.28 -34.98 -13.74
N ASP A 325 9.51 -35.13 -14.28
CA ASP A 325 10.61 -34.21 -14.02
C ASP A 325 10.26 -32.77 -14.44
N PHE A 326 9.69 -32.62 -15.64
CA PHE A 326 9.20 -31.33 -16.12
C PHE A 326 8.14 -30.74 -15.17
N ILE A 327 7.16 -31.53 -14.76
CA ILE A 327 6.10 -31.09 -13.84
C ILE A 327 6.68 -30.59 -12.51
N VAL A 328 7.62 -31.32 -11.94
CA VAL A 328 8.28 -30.93 -10.67
C VAL A 328 9.10 -29.65 -10.81
N ARG A 329 9.77 -29.47 -11.95
CA ARG A 329 10.66 -28.34 -12.19
C ARG A 329 9.95 -27.07 -12.65
N VAL A 330 8.81 -27.20 -13.31
CA VAL A 330 8.15 -26.11 -14.04
C VAL A 330 6.74 -25.82 -13.51
N VAL A 331 5.93 -26.86 -13.30
CA VAL A 331 4.50 -26.72 -12.98
C VAL A 331 4.30 -26.46 -11.48
N TYR A 332 4.74 -27.38 -10.61
CA TYR A 332 4.56 -27.23 -9.15
C TYR A 332 5.14 -25.94 -8.57
N PRO A 333 6.30 -25.42 -9.01
CA PRO A 333 6.83 -24.16 -8.50
C PRO A 333 5.96 -22.92 -8.83
N SER A 334 4.88 -23.09 -9.57
CA SER A 334 3.93 -22.04 -9.96
C SER A 334 2.61 -22.09 -9.17
N THR A 335 2.34 -23.14 -8.38
CA THR A 335 1.07 -23.32 -7.65
C THR A 335 1.11 -22.67 -6.26
N GLU A 336 -0.03 -22.29 -5.70
CA GLU A 336 -0.12 -21.60 -4.40
C GLU A 336 0.63 -22.36 -3.30
N ASP A 337 0.49 -23.69 -3.26
CA ASP A 337 1.13 -24.57 -2.27
C ASP A 337 2.66 -24.51 -2.27
N ALA A 338 3.27 -24.04 -3.36
CA ALA A 338 4.71 -23.87 -3.49
C ALA A 338 5.19 -22.44 -3.15
N ASP A 339 4.28 -21.55 -2.73
CA ASP A 339 4.54 -20.15 -2.45
C ASP A 339 5.35 -19.44 -3.56
N PRO A 340 4.88 -19.42 -4.82
CA PRO A 340 5.64 -19.04 -6.02
C PRO A 340 6.15 -17.60 -5.96
N TRP A 341 5.45 -16.76 -5.22
CA TRP A 341 5.82 -15.36 -4.98
C TRP A 341 7.07 -15.21 -4.09
N PHE A 342 7.47 -16.20 -3.29
CA PHE A 342 8.75 -16.15 -2.56
C PHE A 342 9.93 -16.69 -3.38
N ASN A 343 9.71 -17.19 -4.59
CA ASN A 343 10.77 -17.72 -5.43
C ASN A 343 11.55 -16.57 -6.10
N PRO A 344 12.85 -16.36 -5.80
CA PRO A 344 13.69 -15.32 -6.42
C PRO A 344 13.95 -15.58 -7.90
N ALA A 345 13.77 -16.82 -8.36
CA ALA A 345 13.95 -17.27 -9.74
C ALA A 345 12.65 -17.93 -10.24
N PRO A 346 11.58 -17.14 -10.46
CA PRO A 346 10.30 -17.67 -10.91
C PRO A 346 10.48 -18.34 -12.27
N VAL A 347 9.72 -19.40 -12.50
CA VAL A 347 9.79 -20.14 -13.76
C VAL A 347 9.32 -19.22 -14.89
N SER A 348 10.20 -18.98 -15.88
CA SER A 348 9.87 -18.13 -17.03
C SER A 348 9.57 -18.97 -18.27
N LEU A 349 8.34 -18.86 -18.77
CA LEU A 349 7.82 -19.50 -19.97
C LEU A 349 7.59 -18.42 -21.04
N GLY A 350 8.32 -18.49 -22.16
CA GLY A 350 8.13 -17.52 -23.25
C GLY A 350 8.35 -16.05 -22.85
N GLY A 351 9.17 -15.79 -21.81
CA GLY A 351 9.42 -14.44 -21.28
C GLY A 351 8.41 -13.94 -20.24
N ARG A 352 7.44 -14.77 -19.85
CA ARG A 352 6.49 -14.48 -18.76
C ARG A 352 6.69 -15.44 -17.59
N CYS A 353 6.36 -15.01 -16.39
CA CYS A 353 6.27 -15.89 -15.23
C CYS A 353 4.79 -16.11 -14.93
N TYR A 354 4.42 -17.35 -14.64
CA TYR A 354 3.06 -17.74 -14.28
C TYR A 354 3.03 -18.16 -12.83
N LEU A 355 1.99 -17.77 -12.11
CA LEU A 355 1.79 -18.18 -10.73
C LEU A 355 0.32 -18.14 -10.37
N GLU A 356 -0.02 -18.95 -9.38
CA GLU A 356 -1.27 -18.87 -8.64
C GLU A 356 -1.06 -17.91 -7.46
N SER A 357 -1.82 -16.81 -7.40
CA SER A 357 -1.74 -15.81 -6.34
C SER A 357 -2.48 -16.26 -5.09
N TYR A 358 -3.65 -16.87 -5.29
CA TYR A 358 -4.51 -17.50 -4.29
C TYR A 358 -5.15 -18.71 -4.96
N THR A 359 -5.71 -19.63 -4.19
CA THR A 359 -6.42 -20.80 -4.73
C THR A 359 -7.34 -20.41 -5.91
N ASP A 360 -7.12 -21.01 -7.08
CA ASP A 360 -7.84 -20.77 -8.34
C ASP A 360 -7.68 -19.36 -8.97
N GLU A 361 -6.80 -18.52 -8.43
CA GLU A 361 -6.51 -17.18 -8.96
C GLU A 361 -5.13 -17.15 -9.62
N TRP A 362 -5.10 -17.08 -10.95
CA TRP A 362 -3.86 -17.16 -11.72
C TRP A 362 -3.48 -15.82 -12.33
N TRP A 363 -2.20 -15.49 -12.25
CA TRP A 363 -1.60 -14.33 -12.86
C TRP A 363 -0.36 -14.69 -13.65
N SER A 364 -0.05 -13.86 -14.64
CA SER A 364 1.27 -13.85 -15.25
C SER A 364 1.81 -12.43 -15.36
N PHE A 365 3.13 -12.29 -15.35
CA PHE A 365 3.83 -11.02 -15.52
C PHE A 365 5.05 -11.16 -16.44
N GLU A 366 5.56 -10.05 -16.97
CA GLU A 366 6.78 -10.05 -17.78
C GLU A 366 8.00 -10.34 -16.91
N HIS A 367 8.73 -11.42 -17.19
CA HIS A 367 9.93 -11.79 -16.41
C HIS A 367 10.95 -10.64 -16.36
N ALA A 368 11.10 -9.89 -17.46
CA ALA A 368 11.99 -8.74 -17.55
C ALA A 368 11.58 -7.54 -16.68
N ALA A 369 10.30 -7.43 -16.27
CA ALA A 369 9.84 -6.34 -15.41
C ALA A 369 10.37 -6.46 -13.97
N ARG A 370 10.61 -7.69 -13.51
CA ARG A 370 11.12 -7.98 -12.16
C ARG A 370 12.50 -7.38 -11.91
N GLY A 371 13.42 -7.58 -12.84
CA GLY A 371 14.77 -7.01 -12.75
C GLY A 371 14.81 -5.47 -12.83
N LYS A 372 13.78 -4.83 -13.40
CA LYS A 372 13.72 -3.37 -13.61
C LYS A 372 13.14 -2.59 -12.43
N THR A 373 12.27 -3.20 -11.64
CA THR A 373 11.57 -2.53 -10.54
C THR A 373 12.10 -2.94 -9.16
N ARG A 374 12.64 -4.17 -9.03
CA ARG A 374 13.34 -4.69 -7.83
C ARG A 374 12.58 -4.50 -6.50
N VAL A 375 11.27 -4.69 -6.51
CA VAL A 375 10.49 -4.88 -5.28
C VAL A 375 10.78 -6.25 -4.65
N ASN A 376 10.41 -6.43 -3.38
CA ASN A 376 10.53 -7.72 -2.69
C ASN A 376 9.77 -8.82 -3.45
N ASP A 377 10.25 -10.06 -3.31
CA ASP A 377 9.73 -11.20 -4.09
C ASP A 377 8.23 -11.41 -3.89
N TYR A 378 7.76 -11.36 -2.64
CA TYR A 378 6.33 -11.50 -2.27
C TYR A 378 5.42 -10.59 -3.10
N GLN A 379 5.90 -9.41 -3.49
CA GLN A 379 5.10 -8.40 -4.19
C GLN A 379 4.82 -8.74 -5.65
N TRP A 380 5.46 -9.79 -6.16
CA TRP A 380 5.11 -10.40 -7.45
C TRP A 380 3.96 -11.41 -7.33
N ARG A 381 3.29 -11.50 -6.18
CA ARG A 381 2.09 -12.32 -6.00
C ARG A 381 0.91 -11.81 -6.82
N SER A 382 0.72 -10.49 -6.92
CA SER A 382 -0.42 -9.90 -7.63
C SER A 382 -0.08 -8.50 -8.12
N PRO A 383 -0.84 -7.95 -9.09
CA PRO A 383 -0.64 -6.57 -9.53
C PRO A 383 -0.85 -5.55 -8.40
N ALA A 384 -1.80 -5.80 -7.48
CA ALA A 384 -2.08 -4.88 -6.36
C ALA A 384 -0.92 -4.85 -5.35
N GLU A 385 -0.36 -6.02 -5.00
CA GLU A 385 0.81 -6.14 -4.10
C GLU A 385 2.03 -5.42 -4.68
N TRP A 386 2.25 -5.57 -5.99
CA TRP A 386 3.31 -4.85 -6.71
C TRP A 386 3.15 -3.34 -6.59
N PHE A 387 1.94 -2.80 -6.84
CA PHE A 387 1.68 -1.37 -6.74
C PHE A 387 1.88 -0.84 -5.32
N ALA A 388 1.28 -1.52 -4.34
CA ALA A 388 1.34 -1.16 -2.93
C ALA A 388 2.79 -1.03 -2.44
N GLU A 389 3.67 -1.94 -2.84
CA GLU A 389 5.07 -1.89 -2.44
C GLU A 389 5.84 -0.72 -3.07
N VAL A 390 5.70 -0.52 -4.38
CA VAL A 390 6.39 0.59 -5.06
C VAL A 390 5.89 1.93 -4.49
N TYR A 391 4.58 2.04 -4.26
CA TYR A 391 3.95 3.19 -3.61
C TYR A 391 4.55 3.45 -2.22
N ALA A 392 4.57 2.42 -1.37
CA ALA A 392 5.05 2.53 0.01
C ALA A 392 6.49 3.00 0.08
N ILE A 393 7.37 2.40 -0.73
CA ILE A 393 8.80 2.74 -0.74
C ILE A 393 9.06 4.12 -1.32
N SER A 394 8.37 4.47 -2.41
CA SER A 394 8.53 5.78 -3.01
C SER A 394 8.20 6.90 -2.00
N TRP A 395 7.07 6.79 -1.30
CA TRP A 395 6.66 7.77 -0.29
C TRP A 395 7.51 7.74 0.98
N LEU A 396 7.85 6.54 1.49
CA LEU A 396 8.65 6.41 2.70
C LEU A 396 10.05 6.98 2.52
N LYS A 397 10.66 6.71 1.36
CA LYS A 397 12.03 7.13 1.02
C LYS A 397 12.08 8.49 0.34
N ARG A 398 10.92 9.03 -0.05
CA ARG A 398 10.81 10.28 -0.81
C ARG A 398 11.72 10.26 -2.02
N THR A 399 11.62 9.16 -2.74
CA THR A 399 12.41 8.89 -3.92
C THR A 399 11.44 8.53 -5.02
N LYS A 400 11.75 9.01 -6.23
CA LYS A 400 10.98 8.60 -7.40
C LYS A 400 10.97 7.08 -7.50
N PRO A 401 9.87 6.48 -7.96
CA PRO A 401 9.88 5.07 -8.26
C PRO A 401 10.98 4.75 -9.30
N PRO A 402 11.38 3.46 -9.42
CA PRO A 402 12.32 3.04 -10.45
C PRO A 402 11.94 3.63 -11.83
N ALA A 403 12.93 4.05 -12.61
CA ALA A 403 12.68 4.72 -13.89
C ALA A 403 11.90 3.87 -14.92
N ALA A 404 11.81 2.56 -14.68
CA ALA A 404 11.01 1.63 -15.48
C ALA A 404 9.52 1.65 -15.15
N VAL A 405 9.11 2.25 -14.03
CA VAL A 405 7.70 2.37 -13.65
C VAL A 405 6.99 3.31 -14.62
N ASP A 406 5.84 2.86 -15.15
CA ASP A 406 5.07 3.67 -16.10
C ASP A 406 4.63 5.01 -15.49
N ALA A 407 4.61 6.07 -16.30
CA ALA A 407 4.28 7.40 -15.84
C ALA A 407 2.85 7.53 -15.27
N SER A 408 1.89 6.75 -15.77
CA SER A 408 0.51 6.77 -15.26
C SER A 408 0.42 6.27 -13.82
N VAL A 409 1.24 5.29 -13.46
CA VAL A 409 1.33 4.73 -12.11
C VAL A 409 2.24 5.58 -11.23
N ALA A 410 3.38 6.05 -11.78
CA ALA A 410 4.32 6.90 -11.06
C ALA A 410 3.65 8.21 -10.58
N ALA A 411 2.61 8.69 -11.25
CA ALA A 411 1.85 9.89 -10.86
C ALA A 411 1.27 9.82 -9.43
N TYR A 412 1.05 8.62 -8.88
CA TYR A 412 0.56 8.40 -7.51
C TYR A 412 1.68 8.30 -6.47
N MET A 413 2.93 8.24 -6.91
CA MET A 413 4.11 8.02 -6.08
C MET A 413 4.81 9.35 -5.76
N TRP A 414 5.89 9.33 -4.97
CA TRP A 414 6.62 10.54 -4.63
C TRP A 414 7.17 11.22 -5.90
N GLN A 415 6.87 12.51 -6.03
CA GLN A 415 7.38 13.41 -7.08
C GLN A 415 8.29 14.48 -6.46
N ASP A 416 9.29 14.94 -7.23
CA ASP A 416 10.27 15.95 -6.78
C ASP A 416 9.70 17.37 -6.66
#